data_AF-A0A257RVQ1-F1
#
_entry.id   AF-A0A257RVQ1-F1
#
_cell.length_a   1.000
_cell.length_b   1.000
_cell.length_c   1.000
_cell.angle_alpha   90.00
_cell.angle_beta   90.00
_cell.angle_gamma   90.00
#
_symmetry.space_group_name_H-M   'P 1'
#
loop_
_entity.id
_entity.type
_entity.pdbx_description
1 polymer ?
#
loop_
_entity_poly.entity_id
_entity_poly.type
_entity_poly.pdbx_seq_one_letter_code
_entity_poly.pdbx_strand_id
1 'polypeptide(L)' 'VAVAVDGEVVPRSRWQEVSISDGGVVEILTAAAGG' A
#
# COMPACT_ATOMS: atom_id res chain seq x y z
N VAL A 1 -1.54 9.77 -0.16
CA VAL A 1 -1.46 8.49 0.58
C VAL A 1 -0.90 7.44 -0.36
N ALA A 2 0.14 6.74 0.07
CA ALA A 2 0.65 5.55 -0.58
C ALA A 2 0.25 4.34 0.27
N VAL A 3 0.06 3.20 -0.37
CA VAL A 3 -0.27 1.94 0.30
C VAL A 3 0.81 0.94 -0.06
N ALA A 4 1.35 0.25 0.93
CA ALA A 4 2.17 -0.93 0.70
C ALA A 4 1.44 -2.18 1.18
N VAL A 5 1.66 -3.30 0.48
CA VAL A 5 1.18 -4.63 0.84
C VAL A 5 2.42 -5.49 1.00
N ASP A 6 2.60 -6.06 2.18
CA ASP A 6 3.78 -6.87 2.55
C ASP A 6 5.12 -6.15 2.23
N GLY A 7 5.19 -4.83 2.48
CA GLY A 7 6.36 -4.00 2.20
C GLY A 7 6.52 -3.52 0.76
N GLU A 8 5.67 -3.95 -0.19
CA GLU A 8 5.71 -3.48 -1.58
C GLU A 8 4.66 -2.38 -1.83
N VAL A 9 5.11 -1.22 -2.33
CA VAL A 9 4.22 -0.10 -2.63
C VAL A 9 3.32 -0.41 -3.83
N VAL A 10 2.00 -0.39 -3.61
CA VAL A 10 1.00 -0.64 -4.64
C VAL A 10 0.42 0.68 -5.16
N PRO A 11 0.58 1.01 -6.47
CA PRO A 11 -0.01 2.20 -7.06
C PRO A 11 -1.53 2.11 -7.07
N ARG A 12 -2.20 3.25 -6.88
CA ARG A 12 -3.66 3.34 -6.74
C ARG A 12 -4.46 2.71 -7.88
N SER A 13 -3.93 2.75 -9.10
CA SER A 13 -4.57 2.12 -10.27
C SER A 13 -4.71 0.60 -10.16
N ARG A 14 -3.83 -0.06 -9.39
CA ARG A 14 -3.82 -1.53 -9.25
C ARG A 14 -4.56 -2.04 -8.02
N TRP A 15 -5.11 -1.15 -7.18
CA TRP A 15 -5.75 -1.57 -5.92
C TRP A 15 -6.92 -2.54 -6.12
N GLN A 16 -7.64 -2.43 -7.24
CA GLN A 16 -8.75 -3.34 -7.54
C GLN A 16 -8.28 -4.74 -8.00
N GLU A 17 -7.01 -4.88 -8.37
CA GLU A 17 -6.42 -6.11 -8.90
C GLU A 17 -5.63 -6.86 -7.83
N VAL A 18 -5.20 -6.19 -6.76
CA VAL A 18 -4.39 -6.78 -5.69
C VAL A 18 -5.28 -7.49 -4.68
N SER A 19 -5.08 -8.81 -4.56
CA SER A 19 -5.66 -9.63 -3.49
C SER A 19 -4.70 -9.72 -2.31
N ILE A 20 -5.20 -9.53 -1.10
CA ILE A 20 -4.43 -9.72 0.14
C ILE A 20 -4.80 -11.10 0.70
N SER A 21 -3.80 -11.91 1.00
CA SER A 21 -3.99 -13.23 1.62
C SER A 21 -4.26 -13.08 3.12
N ASP A 22 -4.83 -14.13 3.73
CA ASP A 22 -4.97 -14.15 5.19
C ASP A 22 -3.61 -13.96 5.88
N GLY A 23 -3.57 -13.10 6.89
CA GLY A 23 -2.32 -12.68 7.56
C GLY A 23 -1.47 -11.64 6.80
N GLY A 24 -1.87 -11.19 5.61
CA GLY A 24 -1.17 -10.15 4.85
C GLY A 24 -1.20 -8.79 5.53
N VAL A 25 -0.13 -8.01 5.37
CA VAL A 25 0.06 -6.72 6.04
C VAL A 25 -0.17 -5.58 5.06
N VAL A 26 -0.98 -4.60 5.47
CA VAL A 26 -1.21 -3.37 4.70
C VAL A 26 -0.70 -2.18 5.47
N GLU A 27 0.18 -1.41 4.84
CA GLU A 27 0.81 -0.23 5.41
C GLU A 27 0.30 1.03 4.71
N ILE A 28 -0.33 1.92 5.45
CA ILE A 28 -0.81 3.21 4.94
C ILE A 28 0.26 4.26 5.19
N LEU A 29 0.93 4.65 4.12
CA LEU A 29 2.00 5.64 4.12
C LEU A 29 1.41 7.00 3.76
N THR A 30 1.44 7.94 4.69
CA THR A 30 1.32 9.36 4.36
C THR A 30 2.72 9.90 4.18
N ALA A 31 2.95 10.65 3.09
CA ALA A 31 4.16 11.45 3.00
C ALA A 31 4.15 12.40 4.20
N ALA A 32 5.07 12.18 5.15
CA ALA A 32 5.40 13.24 6.10
C ALA A 32 5.89 14.39 5.22
N ALA A 33 5.26 15.55 5.30
CA ALA A 33 5.56 16.69 4.44
C ALA A 33 7.06 17.01 4.53
N GLY A 34 7.82 16.53 3.55
CA GLY A 34 9.24 16.81 3.36
C GLY A 34 9.34 17.62 2.09
N GLY A 35 9.39 18.93 2.26
CA GLY A 35 10.04 19.82 1.31
C GLY A 35 11.55 19.68 1.44
#